data_AF-A0A2H9T3B4-F1
#
_entry.id   AF-A0A2H9T3B4-F1
#
_cell.length_a   1.000
_cell.length_b   1.000
_cell.length_c   1.000
_cell.angle_alpha   90.00
_cell.angle_beta   90.00
_cell.angle_gamma   90.00
#
_symmetry.space_group_name_H-M   'P 1'
#
loop_
_entity.id
_entity.type
_entity.pdbx_description
1 polymer ?
#
loop_
_entity_poly.entity_id
_entity_poly.type
_entity_poly.pdbx_seq_one_letter_code
_entity_poly.pdbx_strand_id
1 'polypeptide(L)'
;MYLLKESCQTGFIPDIVRILRKYDLFNQLLQYTSDTVFPSSSKWKSIVYKAVFNWEELMMYNRMNNDSDFSRFMLIQDVISPHILWTVALKFPEHLSKLSNIVRLCTDLRSTNLIELCHFCGFLHDDRISHIVLHCTKTESLRDDLWCLISAVFDIEFSVFLHSLSEYNLIHVLLGGSLPYRLSPSDHVIFVLHSAIFVDKMLLLYQH
;
A
#
# COMPACT_ATOMS: atom_id res chain seq x y z
N MET A 1 -27.35 16.58 -23.65
CA MET A 1 -27.11 18.03 -23.49
C MET A 1 -26.08 18.19 -22.39
N TYR A 2 -24.79 18.23 -22.76
CA TYR A 2 -23.71 18.42 -21.80
C TYR A 2 -23.61 19.92 -21.51
N LEU A 3 -23.85 20.32 -20.26
CA LEU A 3 -23.53 21.66 -19.80
C LEU A 3 -22.00 21.79 -19.81
N LEU A 4 -21.48 22.48 -20.84
CA LEU A 4 -20.13 23.00 -20.86
C LEU A 4 -20.01 23.94 -19.67
N LYS A 5 -19.37 23.46 -18.60
CA LYS A 5 -18.95 24.31 -17.49
C LYS A 5 -17.92 25.27 -18.08
N GLU A 6 -18.29 26.54 -18.20
CA GLU A 6 -17.38 27.60 -18.65
C GLU A 6 -16.09 27.51 -17.82
N SER A 7 -14.99 27.14 -18.46
CA SER A 7 -13.68 27.12 -17.83
C SER A 7 -13.24 28.57 -17.65
N CYS A 8 -13.48 29.11 -16.46
CA CYS A 8 -12.84 30.34 -16.01
C CYS A 8 -11.34 30.03 -15.81
N GLN A 9 -10.56 29.97 -16.89
CA GLN A 9 -9.10 29.83 -16.84
C GLN A 9 -8.52 31.11 -16.26
N THR A 10 -8.50 31.20 -14.94
CA THR A 10 -7.69 32.17 -14.20
C THR A 10 -6.24 31.88 -14.55
N GLY A 11 -5.57 32.76 -15.31
CA GLY A 11 -4.29 32.46 -15.96
C GLY A 11 -3.12 32.02 -15.04
N PHE A 12 -1.93 31.96 -15.62
CA PHE A 12 -0.71 31.41 -14.99
C PHE A 12 -0.41 31.93 -13.57
N ILE A 13 -0.63 33.23 -13.31
CA ILE A 13 -0.34 33.84 -12.00
C ILE A 13 -1.28 33.32 -10.89
N PRO A 14 -2.61 33.35 -11.05
CA PRO A 14 -3.54 32.67 -10.14
C PRO A 14 -3.19 31.21 -9.83
N ASP A 15 -2.78 30.44 -10.84
CA ASP A 15 -2.39 29.04 -10.65
C ASP A 15 -1.14 28.89 -9.78
N ILE A 16 -0.11 29.70 -10.02
CA ILE A 16 1.09 29.74 -9.16
C ILE A 16 0.71 30.11 -7.73
N VAL A 17 -0.06 31.18 -7.53
CA VAL A 17 -0.47 31.62 -6.19
C VAL A 17 -1.27 30.52 -5.48
N ARG A 18 -2.14 29.81 -6.20
CA ARG A 18 -2.89 28.67 -5.66
C ARG A 18 -1.96 27.54 -5.21
N ILE A 19 -0.97 27.16 -6.03
CA ILE A 19 0.01 26.11 -5.68
C ILE A 19 0.85 26.53 -4.48
N LEU A 20 1.32 27.78 -4.45
CA LEU A 20 2.10 28.30 -3.34
C LEU A 20 1.30 28.30 -2.03
N ARG A 21 0.02 28.66 -2.07
CA ARG A 21 -0.86 28.59 -0.91
C ARG A 21 -1.14 27.14 -0.48
N LYS A 22 -1.37 26.23 -1.44
CA LYS A 22 -1.61 24.81 -1.17
C LYS A 22 -0.50 24.20 -0.31
N TYR A 23 0.76 24.52 -0.64
CA TYR A 23 1.94 23.99 0.06
C TYR A 23 2.50 24.93 1.14
N ASP A 24 1.76 25.95 1.55
CA ASP A 24 2.21 26.97 2.54
C ASP A 24 3.57 27.64 2.20
N LEU A 25 3.87 27.76 0.91
CA LEU A 25 5.07 28.43 0.38
C LEU A 25 4.85 29.92 0.15
N PHE A 26 3.60 30.38 0.14
CA PHE A 26 3.26 31.78 -0.10
C PHE A 26 3.84 32.70 0.98
N ASN A 27 3.76 32.28 2.25
CA ASN A 27 4.30 33.03 3.38
C ASN A 27 5.83 33.15 3.31
N GLN A 28 6.51 32.11 2.85
CA GLN A 28 7.95 32.15 2.61
C GLN A 28 8.32 33.19 1.55
N LEU A 29 7.54 33.29 0.47
CA LEU A 29 7.76 34.31 -0.56
C LEU A 29 7.52 35.73 -0.06
N LEU A 30 6.47 35.94 0.75
CA LEU A 30 6.23 37.24 1.39
C LEU A 30 7.37 37.64 2.33
N GLN A 31 7.89 36.68 3.10
CA GLN A 31 9.04 36.92 3.96
C GLN A 31 10.27 37.36 3.14
N TYR A 32 10.53 36.75 1.98
CA TYR A 32 11.61 37.20 1.09
C TYR A 32 11.40 38.60 0.52
N THR A 33 10.15 39.01 0.24
CA THR A 33 9.88 40.40 -0.18
C THR A 33 10.22 41.42 0.90
N SER A 34 10.30 40.99 2.17
CA SER A 34 10.66 41.83 3.31
C SER A 34 12.16 41.77 3.65
N ASP A 35 12.76 40.57 3.60
CA ASP A 35 14.15 40.33 4.05
C ASP A 35 15.20 40.58 2.93
N THR A 36 14.77 40.80 1.69
CA THR A 36 15.58 41.07 0.47
C THR A 36 16.59 39.99 0.05
N VAL A 37 16.76 38.94 0.84
CA VAL A 37 17.66 37.82 0.54
C VAL A 37 16.85 36.56 0.26
N PHE A 38 16.83 36.16 -1.02
CA PHE A 38 16.23 34.90 -1.44
C PHE A 38 17.19 33.72 -1.16
N PRO A 39 16.70 32.51 -0.83
CA PRO A 39 17.56 31.35 -0.62
C PRO A 39 18.32 30.99 -1.90
N SER A 40 19.46 30.34 -1.74
CA SER A 40 20.09 29.67 -2.87
C SER A 40 19.12 28.68 -3.52
N SER A 41 19.32 28.40 -4.81
CA SER A 41 18.50 27.44 -5.57
C SER A 41 18.38 26.09 -4.86
N SER A 42 19.48 25.57 -4.29
CA SER A 42 19.48 24.32 -3.53
C SER A 42 18.64 24.39 -2.26
N LYS A 43 18.73 25.49 -1.50
CA LYS A 43 17.96 25.69 -0.28
C LYS A 43 16.48 25.86 -0.57
N TRP A 44 16.13 26.65 -1.59
CA TRP A 44 14.74 26.80 -2.04
C TRP A 44 14.15 25.45 -2.48
N LYS A 45 14.89 24.67 -3.28
CA LYS A 45 14.45 23.34 -3.71
C LYS A 45 14.18 22.41 -2.51
N SER A 46 15.05 22.44 -1.50
CA SER A 46 14.85 21.67 -0.26
C SER A 46 13.60 22.11 0.52
N ILE A 47 13.36 23.42 0.64
CA ILE A 47 12.16 23.98 1.26
C ILE A 47 10.90 23.50 0.53
N VAL A 48 10.88 23.63 -0.80
CA VAL A 48 9.75 23.20 -1.64
C VAL A 48 9.49 21.71 -1.48
N TYR A 49 10.53 20.86 -1.55
CA TYR A 49 10.36 19.43 -1.38
C TYR A 49 9.80 19.06 -0.01
N LYS A 50 10.30 19.68 1.06
CA LYS A 50 9.81 19.43 2.42
C LYS A 50 8.34 19.87 2.56
N ALA A 51 7.99 21.03 2.02
CA ALA A 51 6.62 21.54 2.07
C ALA A 51 5.65 20.65 1.30
N VAL A 52 6.03 20.20 0.09
CA VAL A 52 5.23 19.25 -0.70
C VAL A 52 5.09 17.93 0.03
N PHE A 53 6.20 17.34 0.51
CA PHE A 53 6.19 16.07 1.22
C PHE A 53 5.28 16.11 2.44
N ASN A 54 5.42 17.13 3.31
CA ASN A 54 4.59 17.28 4.51
C ASN A 54 3.10 17.42 4.16
N TRP A 55 2.78 18.16 3.10
CA TRP A 55 1.38 18.33 2.68
C TRP A 55 0.81 17.02 2.13
N GLU A 56 1.53 16.33 1.25
CA GLU A 56 1.07 15.04 0.71
C GLU A 56 0.93 14.00 1.82
N GLU A 57 1.84 13.98 2.80
CA GLU A 57 1.81 13.09 3.97
C GLU A 57 0.57 13.35 4.82
N LEU A 58 0.31 14.62 5.16
CA LEU A 58 -0.90 15.00 5.87
C LEU A 58 -2.17 14.61 5.10
N MET A 59 -2.19 14.80 3.77
CA MET A 59 -3.34 14.46 2.95
C MET A 59 -3.54 12.97 2.82
N MET A 60 -2.46 12.18 2.76
CA MET A 60 -2.51 10.73 2.80
C MET A 60 -3.13 10.28 4.13
N TYR A 61 -2.60 10.72 5.27
CA TYR A 61 -3.17 10.39 6.58
C TYR A 61 -4.63 10.82 6.71
N ASN A 62 -4.99 12.04 6.27
CA ASN A 62 -6.36 12.51 6.31
C ASN A 62 -7.30 11.66 5.45
N ARG A 63 -6.90 11.29 4.22
CA ARG A 63 -7.72 10.43 3.37
C ARG A 63 -7.91 9.07 4.00
N MET A 64 -6.81 8.44 4.41
CA MET A 64 -6.87 7.07 4.88
C MET A 64 -7.57 6.93 6.25
N ASN A 65 -7.50 7.93 7.13
CA ASN A 65 -8.24 7.92 8.40
C ASN A 65 -9.75 8.17 8.25
N ASN A 66 -10.16 8.88 7.19
CA ASN A 66 -11.56 9.26 6.98
C ASN A 66 -12.31 8.31 6.03
N ASP A 67 -11.60 7.42 5.37
CA ASP A 67 -12.14 6.52 4.35
C ASP A 67 -11.82 5.07 4.72
N SER A 68 -12.85 4.33 5.12
CA SER A 68 -12.76 2.94 5.59
C SER A 68 -12.17 2.00 4.55
N ASP A 69 -12.26 2.35 3.27
CA ASP A 69 -11.79 1.55 2.13
C ASP A 69 -10.26 1.43 2.16
N PHE A 70 -9.57 2.38 2.79
CA PHE A 70 -8.11 2.39 2.93
C PHE A 70 -7.62 1.77 4.24
N SER A 71 -8.49 1.23 5.08
CA SER A 71 -8.10 0.65 6.38
C SER A 71 -7.02 -0.44 6.26
N ARG A 72 -7.13 -1.32 5.26
CA ARG A 72 -6.10 -2.35 4.96
C ARG A 72 -4.84 -1.71 4.38
N PHE A 73 -5.00 -0.76 3.47
CA PHE A 73 -3.89 -0.07 2.81
C PHE A 73 -2.99 0.66 3.82
N MET A 74 -3.56 1.33 4.82
CA MET A 74 -2.81 2.01 5.90
C MET A 74 -1.83 1.10 6.63
N LEU A 75 -2.21 -0.15 6.83
CA LEU A 75 -1.42 -1.11 7.61
C LEU A 75 -0.27 -1.70 6.80
N ILE A 76 -0.44 -1.68 5.49
CA ILE A 76 0.56 -2.16 4.54
C ILE A 76 1.54 -1.02 4.20
N GLN A 77 1.02 0.20 4.04
CA GLN A 77 1.75 1.38 3.61
C GLN A 77 1.40 2.58 4.51
N ASP A 78 2.12 2.70 5.63
CA ASP A 78 1.93 3.79 6.61
C ASP A 78 2.74 5.05 6.29
N VAL A 79 3.74 4.95 5.41
CA VAL A 79 4.64 6.06 5.01
C VAL A 79 4.50 6.36 3.51
N ILE A 80 4.60 7.64 3.11
CA ILE A 80 4.73 8.01 1.69
C ILE A 80 6.05 7.49 1.13
N SER A 81 5.97 6.36 0.45
CA SER A 81 7.06 5.76 -0.32
C SER A 81 6.48 4.84 -1.40
N PRO A 82 7.28 4.45 -2.41
CA PRO A 82 6.85 3.41 -3.33
C PRO A 82 6.55 2.11 -2.58
N HIS A 83 5.39 1.52 -2.85
CA HIS A 83 4.99 0.24 -2.26
C HIS A 83 6.01 -0.86 -2.60
N ILE A 84 6.30 -1.77 -1.66
CA ILE A 84 7.32 -2.82 -1.87
C ILE A 84 7.03 -3.69 -3.11
N LEU A 85 5.77 -4.05 -3.33
CA LEU A 85 5.30 -4.74 -4.55
C LEU A 85 5.67 -4.02 -5.85
N TRP A 86 5.72 -2.68 -5.87
CA TRP A 86 6.19 -1.92 -7.03
C TRP A 86 7.68 -2.15 -7.26
N THR A 87 8.50 -2.08 -6.20
CA THR A 87 9.94 -2.37 -6.28
C THR A 87 10.21 -3.81 -6.70
N VAL A 88 9.41 -4.77 -6.23
CA VAL A 88 9.48 -6.18 -6.65
C VAL A 88 9.12 -6.31 -8.13
N ALA A 89 8.07 -5.63 -8.61
CA ALA A 89 7.66 -5.69 -10.00
C ALA A 89 8.71 -5.14 -10.98
N LEU A 90 9.49 -4.14 -10.55
CA LEU A 90 10.62 -3.65 -11.35
C LEU A 90 11.75 -4.69 -11.48
N LYS A 91 11.93 -5.55 -10.47
CA LYS A 91 12.93 -6.63 -10.47
C LYS A 91 12.45 -7.88 -11.20
N PHE A 92 11.15 -8.16 -11.14
CA PHE A 92 10.52 -9.35 -11.74
C PHE A 92 9.32 -8.97 -12.62
N PRO A 93 9.56 -8.36 -13.80
CA PRO A 93 8.50 -7.84 -14.66
C PRO A 93 7.50 -8.90 -15.15
N GLU A 94 7.94 -10.16 -15.26
CA GLU A 94 7.11 -11.31 -15.61
C GLU A 94 5.98 -11.59 -14.61
N HIS A 95 6.11 -11.09 -13.38
CA HIS A 95 5.13 -11.21 -12.31
C HIS A 95 4.27 -9.95 -12.11
N LEU A 96 4.42 -8.92 -12.95
CA LEU A 96 3.73 -7.62 -12.81
C LEU A 96 2.21 -7.74 -12.65
N SER A 97 1.57 -8.62 -13.44
CA SER A 97 0.12 -8.83 -13.36
C SER A 97 -0.33 -9.33 -11.97
N LYS A 98 0.41 -10.30 -11.41
CA LYS A 98 0.13 -10.87 -10.08
C LYS A 98 0.35 -9.84 -8.99
N LEU A 99 1.48 -9.13 -9.04
CA LEU A 99 1.81 -8.07 -8.08
C LEU A 99 0.79 -6.94 -8.11
N SER A 100 0.30 -6.57 -9.30
CA SER A 100 -0.76 -5.57 -9.46
C SER A 100 -2.10 -6.04 -8.88
N ASN A 101 -2.42 -7.32 -9.00
CA ASN A 101 -3.61 -7.89 -8.36
C ASN A 101 -3.51 -7.76 -6.84
N ILE A 102 -2.36 -8.10 -6.23
CA ILE A 102 -2.16 -7.96 -4.78
C ILE A 102 -2.38 -6.52 -4.31
N VAL A 103 -1.84 -5.52 -5.04
CA VAL A 103 -2.07 -4.10 -4.71
C VAL A 103 -3.57 -3.75 -4.69
N ARG A 104 -4.38 -4.32 -5.59
CA ARG A 104 -5.84 -4.09 -5.60
C ARG A 104 -6.51 -4.67 -4.36
N LEU A 105 -6.01 -5.80 -3.84
CA LEU A 105 -6.53 -6.38 -2.60
C LEU A 105 -6.24 -5.51 -1.38
N CYS A 106 -5.13 -4.76 -1.40
CA CYS A 106 -4.80 -3.81 -0.35
C CYS A 106 -5.85 -2.69 -0.22
N THR A 107 -6.60 -2.43 -1.29
CA THR A 107 -7.69 -1.44 -1.34
C THR A 107 -9.09 -2.08 -1.37
N ASP A 108 -9.19 -3.40 -1.19
CA ASP A 108 -10.48 -4.08 -1.21
C ASP A 108 -11.23 -3.84 0.10
N LEU A 109 -12.49 -3.43 -0.02
CA LEU A 109 -13.33 -2.99 1.08
C LEU A 109 -13.58 -4.17 2.03
N ARG A 110 -13.19 -4.01 3.31
CA ARG A 110 -13.78 -4.83 4.37
C ARG A 110 -15.18 -4.27 4.64
N SER A 111 -16.21 -4.95 4.17
CA SER A 111 -17.58 -4.71 4.62
C SER A 111 -17.67 -5.10 6.10
N THR A 112 -17.40 -4.15 6.99
CA THR A 112 -17.27 -4.33 8.46
C THR A 112 -18.49 -4.91 9.17
N ASN A 113 -19.56 -5.23 8.45
CA ASN A 113 -20.80 -5.82 8.98
C ASN A 113 -21.38 -6.94 8.10
N LEU A 114 -20.65 -7.44 7.10
CA LEU A 114 -21.12 -8.51 6.25
C LEU A 114 -20.41 -9.81 6.62
N ILE A 115 -21.15 -10.70 7.28
CA ILE A 115 -20.68 -12.07 7.51
C ILE A 115 -21.15 -12.91 6.32
N GLU A 116 -20.20 -13.49 5.60
CA GLU A 116 -20.44 -14.35 4.45
C GLU A 116 -20.20 -15.82 4.82
N LEU A 117 -20.97 -16.72 4.21
CA LEU A 117 -20.74 -18.16 4.29
C LEU A 117 -19.83 -18.60 3.14
N CYS A 118 -18.69 -19.20 3.45
CA CYS A 118 -17.86 -19.81 2.44
C CYS A 118 -18.51 -21.09 1.90
N HIS A 119 -18.68 -21.17 0.59
CA HIS A 119 -19.34 -22.30 -0.08
C HIS A 119 -18.46 -23.55 -0.15
N PHE A 120 -17.15 -23.42 0.06
CA PHE A 120 -16.20 -24.53 -0.02
C PHE A 120 -15.97 -25.22 1.33
N CYS A 121 -15.90 -24.44 2.41
CA CYS A 121 -15.58 -24.97 3.74
C CYS A 121 -16.76 -24.88 4.73
N GLY A 122 -17.82 -24.12 4.40
CA GLY A 122 -18.98 -23.94 5.26
C GLY A 122 -18.76 -23.04 6.49
N PHE A 123 -17.63 -22.36 6.59
CA PHE A 123 -17.35 -21.42 7.68
C PHE A 123 -17.82 -20.00 7.36
N LEU A 124 -18.26 -19.29 8.39
CA LEU A 124 -18.61 -17.88 8.33
C LEU A 124 -17.33 -17.02 8.42
N HIS A 125 -17.27 -15.93 7.66
CA HIS A 125 -16.15 -14.98 7.70
C HIS A 125 -16.61 -13.55 7.40
N ASP A 126 -15.89 -12.56 7.92
CA ASP A 126 -16.08 -11.13 7.70
C ASP A 126 -14.99 -10.51 6.81
N ASP A 127 -13.84 -11.18 6.67
CA ASP A 127 -12.78 -10.85 5.73
C ASP A 127 -12.53 -12.00 4.77
N ARG A 128 -13.08 -11.86 3.55
CA ARG A 128 -12.92 -12.82 2.46
C ARG A 128 -11.44 -13.10 2.15
N ILE A 129 -10.59 -12.09 2.13
CA ILE A 129 -9.17 -12.26 1.76
C ILE A 129 -8.45 -13.06 2.84
N SER A 130 -8.64 -12.70 4.11
CA SER A 130 -8.06 -13.45 5.23
C SER A 130 -8.57 -14.90 5.26
N HIS A 131 -9.87 -15.11 5.03
CA HIS A 131 -10.44 -16.45 4.95
C HIS A 131 -9.78 -17.29 3.84
N ILE A 132 -9.67 -16.77 2.62
CA ILE A 132 -9.09 -17.49 1.48
C ILE A 132 -7.63 -17.83 1.73
N VAL A 133 -6.86 -16.88 2.28
CA VAL A 133 -5.40 -16.99 2.40
C VAL A 133 -4.98 -17.76 3.63
N LEU A 134 -5.77 -17.80 4.70
CA LEU A 134 -5.37 -18.41 5.98
C LEU A 134 -6.17 -19.67 6.36
N HIS A 135 -7.44 -19.78 5.95
CA HIS A 135 -8.37 -20.75 6.57
C HIS A 135 -9.07 -21.69 5.59
N CYS A 136 -9.39 -21.24 4.38
CA CYS A 136 -10.29 -21.97 3.49
C CYS A 136 -9.73 -23.34 3.10
N THR A 137 -10.51 -24.41 3.26
CA THR A 137 -10.09 -25.78 2.88
C THR A 137 -9.78 -25.92 1.39
N LYS A 138 -10.44 -25.13 0.53
CA LYS A 138 -10.19 -25.11 -0.92
C LYS A 138 -8.75 -24.74 -1.28
N THR A 139 -8.10 -23.91 -0.45
CA THR A 139 -6.76 -23.36 -0.69
C THR A 139 -5.70 -23.94 0.24
N GLU A 140 -6.04 -25.00 0.98
CA GLU A 140 -5.17 -25.63 1.98
C GLU A 140 -3.84 -26.11 1.39
N SER A 141 -3.87 -26.86 0.29
CA SER A 141 -2.65 -27.35 -0.36
C SER A 141 -1.70 -26.22 -0.79
N LEU A 142 -2.25 -25.11 -1.29
CA LEU A 142 -1.45 -23.94 -1.66
C LEU A 142 -0.85 -23.25 -0.43
N ARG A 143 -1.52 -23.27 0.72
CA ARG A 143 -0.96 -22.73 1.96
C ARG A 143 0.19 -23.60 2.44
N ASP A 144 0.01 -24.91 2.43
CA ASP A 144 1.05 -25.86 2.83
C ASP A 144 2.30 -25.73 1.95
N ASP A 145 2.10 -25.60 0.63
CA ASP A 145 3.19 -25.34 -0.32
C ASP A 145 3.91 -24.02 -0.03
N LEU A 146 3.18 -22.95 0.33
CA LEU A 146 3.77 -21.67 0.71
C LEU A 146 4.62 -21.81 1.98
N TRP A 147 4.10 -22.48 3.01
CA TRP A 147 4.84 -22.67 4.27
C TRP A 147 6.07 -23.55 4.10
N CYS A 148 5.96 -24.63 3.31
CA CYS A 148 7.10 -25.46 2.94
C CYS A 148 8.18 -24.64 2.21
N LEU A 149 7.78 -23.78 1.27
CA LEU A 149 8.70 -22.91 0.54
C LEU A 149 9.38 -21.90 1.48
N ILE A 150 8.63 -21.25 2.37
CA ILE A 150 9.17 -20.28 3.33
C ILE A 150 10.22 -20.96 4.22
N SER A 151 9.89 -22.13 4.79
CA SER A 151 10.82 -22.87 5.64
C SER A 151 12.06 -23.37 4.89
N ALA A 152 11.96 -23.63 3.59
CA ALA A 152 13.07 -24.09 2.77
C ALA A 152 13.98 -22.95 2.27
N VAL A 153 13.44 -21.77 1.98
CA VAL A 153 14.18 -20.64 1.39
C VAL A 153 14.83 -19.75 2.44
N PHE A 154 14.16 -19.51 3.58
CA PHE A 154 14.64 -18.59 4.60
C PHE A 154 15.27 -19.38 5.75
N ASP A 155 14.47 -19.81 6.72
CA ASP A 155 14.82 -20.74 7.78
C ASP A 155 13.56 -21.08 8.59
N ILE A 156 13.71 -21.99 9.55
CA ILE A 156 12.64 -22.38 10.46
C ILE A 156 12.30 -21.24 11.43
N GLU A 157 13.27 -20.40 11.82
CA GLU A 157 13.04 -19.29 12.77
C GLU A 157 12.08 -18.24 12.20
N PHE A 158 12.26 -17.89 10.93
CA PHE A 158 11.39 -16.97 10.20
C PHE A 158 9.98 -17.54 10.03
N SER A 159 9.87 -18.83 9.71
CA SER A 159 8.58 -19.52 9.62
C SER A 159 7.84 -19.51 10.97
N VAL A 160 8.54 -19.85 12.06
CA VAL A 160 8.00 -19.78 13.44
C VAL A 160 7.58 -18.37 13.80
N PHE A 161 8.37 -17.36 13.41
CA PHE A 161 8.02 -15.95 13.60
C PHE A 161 6.71 -15.61 12.89
N LEU A 162 6.53 -15.99 11.63
CA LEU A 162 5.29 -15.71 10.90
C LEU A 162 4.08 -16.38 11.56
N HIS A 163 4.23 -17.61 12.05
CA HIS A 163 3.20 -18.32 12.81
C HIS A 163 2.88 -17.68 14.17
N SER A 164 3.80 -16.87 14.73
CA SER A 164 3.56 -16.14 15.97
C SER A 164 2.77 -14.84 15.79
N LEU A 165 2.62 -14.37 14.55
CA LEU A 165 1.84 -13.18 14.25
C LEU A 165 0.34 -13.46 14.45
N SER A 166 -0.42 -12.44 14.86
CA SER A 166 -1.88 -12.51 14.76
C SER A 166 -2.27 -12.70 13.29
N GLU A 167 -3.39 -13.39 13.03
CA GLU A 167 -3.90 -13.58 11.67
C GLU A 167 -4.05 -12.24 10.93
N TYR A 168 -4.47 -11.22 11.67
CA TYR A 168 -4.54 -9.86 11.19
C TYR A 168 -3.17 -9.37 10.71
N ASN A 169 -2.11 -9.48 11.49
CA ASN A 169 -0.79 -9.03 11.03
C ASN A 169 -0.22 -9.92 9.92
N LEU A 170 -0.46 -11.23 10.00
CA LEU A 170 0.02 -12.20 9.04
C LEU A 170 -0.51 -11.91 7.63
N ILE A 171 -1.81 -11.64 7.48
CA ILE A 171 -2.37 -11.33 6.15
C ILE A 171 -1.76 -10.06 5.56
N HIS A 172 -1.53 -9.01 6.37
CA HIS A 172 -0.92 -7.77 5.86
C HIS A 172 0.53 -8.00 5.43
N VAL A 173 1.30 -8.76 6.20
CA VAL A 173 2.68 -9.15 5.83
C VAL A 173 2.70 -9.93 4.50
N LEU A 174 1.80 -10.90 4.32
CA LEU A 174 1.69 -11.68 3.08
C LEU A 174 1.27 -10.82 1.87
N LEU A 175 0.55 -9.72 2.09
CA LEU A 175 0.18 -8.74 1.07
C LEU A 175 1.27 -7.67 0.83
N GLY A 176 2.45 -7.80 1.46
CA GLY A 176 3.58 -6.89 1.28
C GLY A 176 3.60 -5.73 2.29
N GLY A 177 2.94 -5.88 3.44
CA GLY A 177 3.02 -4.93 4.54
C GLY A 177 4.35 -5.00 5.28
N SER A 178 4.51 -4.11 6.26
CA SER A 178 5.72 -4.03 7.08
C SER A 178 6.01 -5.35 7.79
N LEU A 179 7.24 -5.84 7.66
CA LEU A 179 7.70 -7.09 8.27
C LEU A 179 8.51 -6.77 9.54
N PRO A 180 8.01 -7.08 10.75
CA PRO A 180 8.75 -6.85 12.00
C PRO A 180 9.80 -7.94 12.27
N TYR A 181 10.49 -8.38 11.22
CA TYR A 181 11.58 -9.35 11.27
C TYR A 181 12.72 -8.89 10.36
N ARG A 182 13.96 -9.06 10.81
CA ARG A 182 15.12 -8.62 10.05
C ARG A 182 15.49 -9.66 9.00
N LEU A 183 14.95 -9.50 7.80
CA LEU A 183 15.46 -10.15 6.60
C LEU A 183 16.51 -9.28 5.90
N SER A 184 17.39 -9.90 5.13
CA SER A 184 18.23 -9.15 4.19
C SER A 184 17.34 -8.47 3.13
N PRO A 185 17.78 -7.36 2.49
CA PRO A 185 16.98 -6.71 1.46
C PRO A 185 16.65 -7.61 0.25
N SER A 186 17.52 -8.58 -0.07
CA SER A 186 17.26 -9.59 -1.09
C SER A 186 16.18 -10.57 -0.63
N ASP A 187 16.30 -11.08 0.59
CA ASP A 187 15.37 -12.08 1.13
C ASP A 187 13.97 -11.50 1.31
N HIS A 188 13.87 -10.25 1.77
CA HIS A 188 12.58 -9.56 1.87
C HIS A 188 11.89 -9.44 0.51
N VAL A 189 12.63 -9.12 -0.55
CA VAL A 189 12.10 -9.05 -1.92
C VAL A 189 11.61 -10.41 -2.40
N ILE A 190 12.38 -11.47 -2.14
CA ILE A 190 12.01 -12.85 -2.50
C ILE A 190 10.79 -13.33 -1.71
N PHE A 191 10.71 -13.00 -0.43
CA PHE A 191 9.56 -13.31 0.42
C PHE A 191 8.28 -12.67 -0.10
N VAL A 192 8.33 -11.37 -0.40
CA VAL A 192 7.18 -10.63 -0.93
C VAL A 192 6.76 -11.19 -2.29
N LEU A 193 7.72 -11.53 -3.16
CA LEU A 193 7.41 -12.13 -4.46
C LEU A 193 6.66 -13.47 -4.32
N HIS A 194 7.19 -14.39 -3.51
CA HIS A 194 6.57 -15.69 -3.31
C HIS A 194 5.21 -15.59 -2.63
N SER A 195 5.10 -14.76 -1.60
CA SER A 195 3.82 -14.48 -0.92
C SER A 195 2.78 -13.99 -1.91
N ALA A 196 3.12 -12.99 -2.75
CA ALA A 196 2.22 -12.45 -3.76
C ALA A 196 1.79 -13.50 -4.80
N ILE A 197 2.70 -14.36 -5.27
CA ILE A 197 2.39 -15.42 -6.23
C ILE A 197 1.40 -16.43 -5.63
N PHE A 198 1.62 -16.85 -4.39
CA PHE A 198 0.76 -17.83 -3.74
C PHE A 198 -0.61 -17.25 -3.40
N VAL A 199 -0.67 -16.02 -2.89
CA VAL A 199 -1.94 -15.33 -2.63
C VAL A 199 -2.76 -15.18 -3.92
N ASP A 200 -2.14 -14.76 -5.04
CA ASP A 200 -2.81 -14.65 -6.34
C ASP A 200 -3.37 -16.02 -6.80
N LYS A 201 -2.58 -17.11 -6.67
CA LYS A 201 -3.04 -18.47 -6.98
C LYS A 201 -4.22 -18.90 -6.11
N MET A 202 -4.19 -18.63 -4.81
CA MET A 202 -5.28 -18.97 -3.89
C MET A 202 -6.58 -18.26 -4.27
N LEU A 203 -6.49 -16.99 -4.67
CA LEU A 203 -7.65 -16.20 -5.09
C LEU A 203 -8.23 -16.69 -6.41
N LEU A 204 -7.38 -17.02 -7.38
CA LEU A 204 -7.81 -17.63 -8.64
C LEU A 204 -8.47 -18.98 -8.41
N LEU A 205 -7.90 -19.82 -7.54
CA LEU A 205 -8.47 -21.12 -7.19
C LEU A 205 -9.83 -20.98 -6.48
N TYR A 206 -10.02 -19.94 -5.67
CA TYR A 206 -11.29 -19.71 -4.98
C TYR A 206 -12.41 -19.23 -5.92
N GLN A 207 -12.09 -18.72 -7.11
CA GLN A 207 -13.08 -18.32 -8.12
C GLN A 207 -13.65 -19.50 -8.92
N HIS A 208 -13.03 -20.70 -8.82
CA HIS A 208 -13.34 -21.89 -9.61
C HIS A 208 -13.67 -23.11 -8.75
#